data_AF-A0A1J6I262-F1
#
_entry.id   AF-A0A1J6I262-F1
#
_cell.length_a   1.000
_cell.length_b   1.000
_cell.length_c   1.000
_cell.angle_alpha   90.00
_cell.angle_beta   90.00
_cell.angle_gamma   90.00
#
_symmetry.space_group_name_H-M   'P 1'
#
loop_
_entity.id
_entity.type
_entity.pdbx_description
1 polymer ?
#
loop_
_entity_poly.entity_id
_entity_poly.type
_entity_poly.pdbx_seq_one_letter_code
_entity_poly.pdbx_strand_id
1 'polypeptide(L)'
;MAELWALLHFIMPTLFVSHEQFNEWFSKGIENHAERGGTLNEHQLSRLHAILKPFMLRRVKKDVVSELTGKTEITVHCKLSSRQQAFYRAIKDKISLAELFDSSLGHLNEKKILNLMNIVIQSRKVCGSRAV
;
A
#
# COMPACT_ATOMS: atom_id res chain seq x y z
N MET A 1 -6.93 -7.58 0.13
CA MET A 1 -7.17 -9.05 0.16
C MET A 1 -8.03 -9.56 -1.00
N ALA A 2 -8.82 -8.70 -1.67
CA ALA A 2 -9.66 -9.09 -2.80
C ALA A 2 -8.90 -9.70 -4.00
N GLU A 3 -7.75 -9.13 -4.39
CA GLU A 3 -6.94 -9.66 -5.50
C GLU A 3 -6.39 -11.06 -5.20
N LEU A 4 -5.92 -11.30 -3.97
CA LEU A 4 -5.44 -12.60 -3.54
C LEU A 4 -6.56 -13.65 -3.55
N TRP A 5 -7.75 -13.30 -3.05
CA TRP A 5 -8.91 -14.17 -3.11
C TRP A 5 -9.30 -14.49 -4.56
N ALA A 6 -9.33 -13.49 -5.45
CA ALA A 6 -9.68 -13.70 -6.86
C ALA A 6 -8.73 -14.68 -7.55
N LEU A 7 -7.42 -14.57 -7.31
CA LEU A 7 -6.42 -15.50 -7.85
C LEU A 7 -6.59 -16.93 -7.30
N LEU A 8 -6.84 -17.08 -6.00
CA LEU A 8 -7.03 -18.38 -5.36
C LEU A 8 -8.34 -19.05 -5.76
N HIS A 9 -9.44 -18.29 -5.84
CA HIS A 9 -10.73 -18.77 -6.33
C HIS A 9 -10.63 -19.21 -7.79
N PHE A 10 -9.90 -18.47 -8.63
CA PHE A 10 -9.67 -18.85 -10.02
C PHE A 10 -8.91 -20.18 -10.16
N ILE A 11 -7.86 -20.39 -9.36
CA ILE A 11 -7.06 -21.62 -9.40
C ILE A 11 -7.81 -22.81 -8.76
N MET A 12 -8.56 -22.57 -7.68
CA MET A 12 -9.31 -23.61 -6.97
C MET A 12 -10.63 -23.07 -6.41
N PRO A 13 -11.70 -23.07 -7.22
CA PRO A 13 -12.98 -22.48 -6.83
C PRO A 13 -13.69 -23.25 -5.72
N THR A 14 -13.38 -24.54 -5.53
CA THR A 14 -14.02 -25.42 -4.54
C THR A 14 -13.60 -25.15 -3.10
N LEU A 15 -12.38 -24.67 -2.86
CA LEU A 15 -11.90 -24.32 -1.51
C LEU A 15 -12.17 -22.86 -1.14
N PHE A 16 -12.26 -21.97 -2.13
CA PHE A 16 -12.36 -20.52 -1.91
C PHE A 16 -13.66 -19.94 -2.43
N VAL A 17 -14.80 -20.45 -1.97
CA VAL A 17 -16.13 -20.11 -2.52
C VAL A 17 -16.59 -18.68 -2.18
N SER A 18 -16.34 -18.22 -0.95
CA SER A 18 -16.83 -16.92 -0.46
C SER A 18 -15.69 -15.95 -0.17
N HIS A 19 -15.76 -14.78 -0.81
CA HIS A 19 -14.87 -13.65 -0.52
C HIS A 19 -15.01 -13.17 0.93
N GLU A 20 -16.23 -13.15 1.48
CA GLU A 20 -16.48 -12.68 2.84
C GLU A 20 -15.81 -13.59 3.88
N GLN A 21 -15.97 -14.91 3.74
CA GLN A 21 -15.31 -15.88 4.63
C GLN A 21 -13.77 -15.76 4.57
N PHE A 22 -13.23 -15.55 3.37
CA PHE A 22 -11.80 -15.30 3.18
C PHE A 22 -11.38 -14.01 3.90
N ASN A 23 -12.15 -12.93 3.75
CA ASN A 23 -11.87 -11.65 4.38
C ASN A 23 -11.94 -11.75 5.92
N GLU A 24 -12.88 -12.52 6.47
CA GLU A 24 -12.95 -12.73 7.92
C GLU A 24 -11.78 -13.53 8.47
N TRP A 25 -11.33 -14.57 7.75
CA TRP A 25 -10.24 -15.42 8.18
C TRP A 25 -8.88 -14.73 8.09
N PHE A 26 -8.70 -13.80 7.14
CA PHE A 26 -7.39 -13.22 6.85
C PHE A 26 -7.26 -11.70 7.07
N SER A 27 -8.31 -10.90 6.88
CA SER A 27 -8.22 -9.43 6.99
C SER A 27 -8.27 -8.96 8.44
N LYS A 28 -9.10 -9.58 9.30
CA LYS A 28 -9.14 -9.28 10.75
C LYS A 28 -7.79 -9.50 11.45
N GLY A 29 -6.96 -10.43 10.96
CA GLY A 29 -5.62 -10.69 11.52
C GLY A 29 -4.53 -9.72 11.05
N ILE A 30 -4.66 -9.18 9.83
CA ILE A 30 -3.64 -8.35 9.17
C ILE A 30 -3.93 -6.85 9.31
N GLU A 31 -5.19 -6.43 9.27
CA GLU A 31 -5.58 -5.01 9.43
C GLU A 31 -5.30 -4.52 10.85
N ASN A 32 -5.60 -5.35 11.87
CA ASN A 32 -5.23 -5.07 13.26
C ASN A 32 -3.72 -4.87 13.48
N HIS A 33 -2.88 -5.43 12.61
CA HIS A 33 -1.42 -5.29 12.65
C HIS A 33 -0.95 -3.96 12.03
N ALA A 34 -1.55 -3.54 10.91
CA ALA A 34 -1.20 -2.29 10.23
C ALA A 34 -1.52 -1.05 11.08
N GLU A 35 -2.55 -1.12 11.92
CA GLU A 35 -2.99 0.00 12.75
C GLU A 35 -2.30 0.09 14.12
N ARG A 36 -1.76 -1.01 14.67
CA ARG A 36 -1.34 -1.06 16.09
C ARG A 36 0.12 -1.41 16.34
N GLY A 37 0.94 -1.67 15.32
CA GLY A 37 2.36 -1.98 15.50
C GLY A 37 2.64 -3.20 16.41
N GLY A 38 1.64 -4.04 16.62
CA GLY A 38 1.71 -5.22 17.48
C GLY A 38 2.34 -6.42 16.76
N THR A 39 2.92 -7.34 17.54
CA THR A 39 3.43 -8.62 17.04
C THR A 39 2.34 -9.38 16.29
N LEU A 40 2.59 -9.74 15.03
CA LEU A 40 1.71 -10.56 14.21
C LEU A 40 1.19 -11.76 15.03
N ASN A 41 -0.11 -12.05 14.94
CA ASN A 41 -0.64 -13.35 15.38
C ASN A 41 -0.02 -14.43 14.49
N GLU A 42 1.15 -14.93 14.87
CA GLU A 42 1.99 -15.88 14.13
C GLU A 42 1.19 -17.11 13.70
N HIS A 43 0.21 -17.52 14.51
CA HIS A 43 -0.70 -18.62 14.21
C HIS A 43 -1.58 -18.37 12.97
N GLN A 44 -2.10 -17.16 12.77
CA GLN A 44 -2.94 -16.83 11.61
C GLN A 44 -2.08 -16.72 10.35
N LEU A 45 -0.89 -16.11 10.44
CA LEU A 45 0.05 -16.01 9.33
C LEU A 45 0.58 -17.38 8.91
N SER A 46 0.93 -18.23 9.87
CA SER A 46 1.40 -19.60 9.64
C SER A 46 0.32 -20.45 8.96
N ARG A 47 -0.95 -20.30 9.38
CA ARG A 47 -2.10 -20.97 8.73
C ARG A 47 -2.26 -20.51 7.27
N LEU A 48 -2.18 -19.21 6.98
CA LEU A 48 -2.21 -18.69 5.61
C LEU A 48 -1.07 -19.27 4.78
N HIS A 49 0.16 -19.27 5.31
CA HIS A 49 1.33 -19.82 4.64
C HIS A 49 1.17 -21.32 4.35
N ALA A 50 0.62 -22.10 5.27
CA ALA A 50 0.38 -23.54 5.08
C ALA A 50 -0.60 -23.81 3.92
N ILE A 51 -1.66 -23.02 3.82
CA ILE A 51 -2.65 -23.11 2.74
C ILE A 51 -2.02 -22.70 1.40
N LEU A 52 -1.20 -21.64 1.38
CA LEU A 52 -0.59 -21.13 0.15
C LEU A 52 0.60 -21.96 -0.35
N LYS A 53 1.31 -22.66 0.53
CA LYS A 53 2.52 -23.45 0.20
C LYS A 53 2.39 -24.42 -0.97
N PRO A 54 1.30 -25.20 -1.13
CA PRO A 54 1.12 -26.06 -2.31
C PRO A 54 0.81 -25.30 -3.60
N PHE A 55 0.33 -24.05 -3.52
CA PHE A 55 -0.09 -23.26 -4.68
C PHE A 55 0.94 -22.25 -5.14
N MET A 56 1.89 -21.87 -4.28
CA MET A 56 2.91 -20.88 -4.60
C MET A 56 4.30 -21.48 -4.51
N LEU A 57 4.95 -21.64 -5.67
CA LEU A 57 6.38 -21.87 -5.73
C LEU A 57 7.11 -20.52 -5.71
N ARG A 58 7.76 -20.21 -4.58
CA ARG A 58 8.57 -19.00 -4.43
C ARG A 58 10.05 -19.36 -4.32
N ARG A 59 10.85 -18.93 -5.30
CA ARG A 59 12.32 -18.95 -5.23
C ARG A 59 12.84 -17.53 -5.06
N VAL A 60 13.96 -17.37 -4.38
CA VAL A 60 14.64 -16.06 -4.27
C VAL A 60 15.90 -16.05 -5.12
N LYS A 61 16.32 -14.87 -5.59
CA LYS A 61 17.41 -14.72 -6.56
C LYS A 61 18.72 -15.35 -6.09
N LYS A 62 18.98 -15.36 -4.78
CA LYS A 62 20.11 -16.06 -4.16
C LYS A 62 20.10 -17.59 -4.37
N ASP A 63 18.93 -18.21 -4.57
CA ASP A 63 18.79 -19.67 -4.75
C ASP A 63 18.93 -20.08 -6.23
N VAL A 64 19.08 -19.11 -7.15
CA VAL A 64 19.09 -19.35 -8.60
C VAL A 64 20.34 -18.80 -9.27
N VAL A 65 20.95 -17.75 -8.71
CA VAL A 65 22.12 -17.08 -9.30
C VAL A 65 23.16 -16.83 -8.22
N SER A 66 24.25 -17.60 -8.27
CA SER A 66 25.40 -17.49 -7.36
C SER A 66 26.35 -16.33 -7.72
N GLU A 67 26.31 -15.87 -8.96
CA GLU A 67 27.22 -14.84 -9.49
C GLU A 67 26.75 -13.40 -9.20
N LEU A 68 25.58 -13.22 -8.60
CA LEU A 68 25.04 -11.90 -8.33
C LEU A 68 25.63 -11.32 -7.03
N THR A 69 26.27 -10.16 -7.14
CA THR A 69 26.69 -9.38 -5.97
C THR A 69 25.49 -8.87 -5.17
N GLY A 70 25.73 -8.57 -3.89
CA GLY A 70 24.68 -8.06 -2.99
C GLY A 70 24.06 -6.76 -3.51
N LYS A 71 22.74 -6.62 -3.35
CA LYS A 71 22.05 -5.36 -3.64
C LYS A 71 22.28 -4.38 -2.49
N THR A 72 22.93 -3.26 -2.77
CA THR A 72 23.01 -2.13 -1.84
C THR A 72 21.98 -1.08 -2.23
N GLU A 73 21.17 -0.64 -1.28
CA GLU A 73 20.25 0.47 -1.45
C GLU A 73 20.88 1.74 -0.87
N ILE A 74 20.95 2.79 -1.68
CA ILE A 74 21.51 4.09 -1.28
C ILE A 74 20.41 5.12 -1.37
N THR A 75 19.97 5.64 -0.22
CA THR A 75 18.97 6.71 -0.15
C THR A 75 19.64 8.07 -0.24
N VAL A 76 19.49 8.74 -1.37
CA VAL A 76 20.00 10.11 -1.59
C VAL A 76 18.89 11.12 -1.38
N HIS A 77 19.11 12.06 -0.46
CA HIS A 77 18.15 13.13 -0.17
C HIS A 77 18.40 14.32 -1.09
N CYS A 78 17.36 14.76 -1.81
CA CYS A 78 17.42 15.91 -2.72
C CYS A 78 16.67 17.11 -2.14
N LYS A 79 17.23 18.31 -2.31
CA LYS A 79 16.53 19.57 -1.99
C LYS A 79 15.64 19.98 -3.17
N LEU A 80 14.52 20.64 -2.87
CA LEU A 80 13.68 21.28 -3.89
C LEU A 80 14.38 22.55 -4.40
N SER A 81 14.28 22.81 -5.71
CA SER A 81 14.67 24.11 -6.28
C SER A 81 13.73 25.21 -5.79
N SER A 82 14.15 26.48 -5.85
CA SER A 82 13.34 27.63 -5.43
C SER A 82 11.97 27.66 -6.12
N ARG A 83 11.93 27.35 -7.41
CA ARG A 83 10.69 27.27 -8.21
C ARG A 83 9.80 26.12 -7.73
N GLN A 84 10.35 24.93 -7.51
CA GLN A 84 9.58 23.79 -6.97
C GLN A 84 9.06 24.08 -5.56
N GLN A 85 9.84 24.75 -4.71
CA GLN A 85 9.42 25.15 -3.37
C GLN A 85 8.22 26.10 -3.41
N ALA A 86 8.23 27.09 -4.32
CA ALA A 86 7.11 28.00 -4.51
C ALA A 86 5.84 27.26 -4.95
N PHE A 87 5.93 26.35 -5.94
CA PHE A 87 4.79 25.55 -6.38
C PHE A 87 4.30 24.60 -5.29
N TYR A 88 5.20 23.97 -4.54
CA TYR A 88 4.85 23.07 -3.46
C TYR A 88 4.09 23.81 -2.34
N ARG A 89 4.53 25.02 -1.98
CA ARG A 89 3.80 25.90 -1.04
C ARG A 89 2.43 26.28 -1.60
N ALA A 90 2.35 26.73 -2.85
CA ALA A 90 1.07 27.08 -3.47
C ALA A 90 0.07 25.90 -3.52
N ILE A 91 0.54 24.66 -3.71
CA ILE A 91 -0.31 23.46 -3.63
C ILE A 91 -0.76 23.22 -2.19
N LYS A 92 0.14 23.41 -1.22
CA LYS A 92 -0.17 23.25 0.21
C LYS A 92 -1.15 24.31 0.71
N ASP A 93 -1.06 25.53 0.22
CA ASP A 93 -1.92 26.64 0.63
C ASP A 93 -3.34 26.50 0.06
N LYS A 94 -3.51 25.75 -1.05
CA LYS A 94 -4.84 25.33 -1.55
C LYS A 94 -5.54 24.32 -0.64
N ILE A 95 -4.88 23.84 0.40
CA ILE A 95 -5.45 22.91 1.38
C ILE A 95 -6.14 23.74 2.46
N SER A 96 -7.47 23.87 2.39
CA SER A 96 -8.25 24.20 3.59
C SER A 96 -8.23 22.97 4.49
N LEU A 97 -7.24 22.88 5.39
CA LEU A 97 -7.18 21.81 6.40
C LEU A 97 -8.47 21.77 7.23
N ALA A 98 -9.15 22.91 7.39
CA ALA A 98 -10.45 23.01 8.04
C ALA A 98 -11.55 22.17 7.36
N GLU A 99 -11.60 22.13 6.02
CA GLU A 99 -12.60 21.34 5.28
C GLU A 99 -12.34 19.82 5.33
N LEU A 100 -11.09 19.42 5.57
CA LEU A 100 -10.68 18.03 5.68
C LEU A 100 -10.88 17.49 7.12
N PHE A 101 -10.67 18.32 8.14
CA PHE A 101 -10.80 17.92 9.54
C PHE A 101 -12.18 18.14 10.16
N ASP A 102 -13.14 18.76 9.46
CA ASP A 102 -14.57 18.76 9.85
C ASP A 102 -15.21 17.39 9.58
N SER A 103 -14.59 16.37 10.16
CA SER A 103 -14.91 14.94 10.09
C SER A 103 -15.50 14.49 11.42
N SER A 104 -16.41 15.27 11.99
CA SER A 104 -17.20 14.84 13.16
C SER A 104 -18.27 13.81 12.80
N LEU A 105 -18.50 13.50 11.51
CA LEU A 105 -19.53 12.54 11.08
C LEU A 105 -19.11 11.73 9.83
N GLY A 106 -18.33 10.67 10.04
CA GLY A 106 -18.55 9.34 9.45
C GLY A 106 -18.47 9.08 7.93
N HIS A 107 -18.38 10.07 7.03
CA HIS A 107 -18.28 9.79 5.59
C HIS A 107 -17.30 10.73 4.89
N LEU A 108 -16.15 10.19 4.48
CA LEU A 108 -15.31 10.86 3.49
C LEU A 108 -16.12 10.94 2.20
N ASN A 109 -16.56 12.14 1.81
CA ASN A 109 -17.21 12.35 0.52
C ASN A 109 -16.26 11.94 -0.61
N GLU A 110 -16.75 11.23 -1.64
CA GLU A 110 -15.97 10.83 -2.82
C GLU A 110 -15.21 12.03 -3.42
N LYS A 111 -15.85 13.21 -3.44
CA LYS A 111 -15.23 14.49 -3.85
C LYS A 111 -14.02 14.89 -3.00
N LYS A 112 -14.05 14.66 -1.67
CA LYS A 112 -12.92 14.94 -0.77
C LYS A 112 -11.75 13.98 -1.05
N ILE A 113 -12.04 12.69 -1.31
CA ILE A 113 -11.04 11.68 -1.68
C ILE A 113 -10.37 12.04 -3.01
N LEU A 114 -11.16 12.41 -4.03
CA LEU A 114 -10.64 12.84 -5.33
C LEU A 114 -9.80 14.12 -5.23
N ASN A 115 -10.20 15.07 -4.39
CA ASN A 115 -9.43 16.28 -4.14
C ASN A 115 -8.08 15.96 -3.46
N LEU A 116 -8.08 15.12 -2.43
CA LEU A 116 -6.86 14.66 -1.76
C LEU A 116 -5.93 13.91 -2.73
N MET A 117 -6.48 13.04 -3.56
CA MET A 117 -5.74 12.31 -4.57
C MET A 117 -5.11 13.26 -5.59
N ASN A 118 -5.84 14.29 -6.03
CA ASN A 118 -5.29 15.33 -6.89
C ASN A 118 -4.11 16.04 -6.23
N ILE A 119 -4.25 16.47 -4.96
CA ILE A 119 -3.16 17.12 -4.21
C ILE A 119 -1.91 16.24 -4.17
N VAL A 120 -2.04 14.97 -3.79
CA VAL A 120 -0.93 14.01 -3.74
C VAL A 120 -0.27 13.87 -5.11
N ILE A 121 -1.05 13.77 -6.17
CA ILE A 121 -0.55 13.68 -7.55
C ILE A 121 0.19 14.97 -7.93
N GLN A 122 -0.32 16.15 -7.61
CA GLN A 122 0.35 17.42 -7.93
C GLN A 122 1.65 17.58 -7.13
N SER A 123 1.68 17.18 -5.86
CA SER A 123 2.92 17.16 -5.06
C SER A 123 3.96 16.22 -5.67
N ARG A 124 3.55 15.03 -6.14
CA ARG A 124 4.43 14.10 -6.88
C ARG A 124 4.94 14.71 -8.19
N LYS A 125 4.10 15.42 -8.93
CA LYS A 125 4.50 16.12 -10.17
C LYS A 125 5.53 17.21 -9.90
N VAL A 126 5.39 18.01 -8.84
CA VAL A 126 6.37 19.05 -8.50
C VAL A 126 7.74 18.46 -8.17
N CYS A 127 7.77 17.34 -7.43
CA CYS A 127 9.01 16.66 -7.08
C CYS A 127 9.62 15.86 -8.25
N GLY A 128 8.79 15.28 -9.11
CA GLY A 128 9.21 14.38 -10.19
C GLY A 128 9.49 15.06 -11.53
N SER A 129 8.85 16.20 -11.83
CA SER A 129 9.12 16.95 -13.05
C SER A 129 10.48 17.63 -12.96
N ARG A 130 11.41 17.15 -13.79
CA ARG A 130 12.61 17.88 -14.19
C ARG A 130 12.12 19.10 -14.97
N ALA A 131 11.93 20.23 -14.30
CA ALA A 131 11.86 21.51 -14.97
C ALA A 131 13.29 21.83 -15.46
N VAL A 132 13.65 21.23 -16.59
CA VAL A 132 14.72 21.72 -17.47
C VAL A 132 14.06 22.69 -18.43
#